data_AF-A0AA37P5T4-F1
#
_entry.id   AF-A0AA37P5T4-F1
#
_cell.length_a   1.000
_cell.length_b   1.000
_cell.length_c   1.000
_cell.angle_alpha   90.00
_cell.angle_beta   90.00
_cell.angle_gamma   90.00
#
_symmetry.space_group_name_H-M   'P 1'
#
loop_
_entity.id
_entity.type
_entity.pdbx_description
1 polymer ?
#
loop_
_entity_poly.entity_id
_entity_poly.type
_entity_poly.pdbx_seq_one_letter_code
_entity_poly.pdbx_strand_id
1 'polypeptide(L)'
;MPSVPPPDLQHPPMTEPSYSKDELVSELTSYYEFLTQLCLPPEVIQHPPEGGWEHITPEFVDSFCLGRNDTVADLMKHIPYICRIKEDGEEPW
;
A
#
# COMPACT_ATOMS: atom_id res chain seq x y z
N MET A 1 -1.78 -48.60 17.76
CA MET A 1 -1.77 -47.46 18.70
C MET A 1 -1.07 -46.31 18.00
N PRO A 2 -1.73 -45.15 17.77
CA PRO A 2 -1.06 -44.02 17.14
C PRO A 2 0.00 -43.45 18.08
N SER A 3 1.21 -43.28 17.56
CA SER A 3 2.38 -42.78 18.28
C SER A 3 2.20 -41.28 18.50
N VAL A 4 2.12 -40.85 19.76
CA VAL A 4 2.06 -39.42 20.12
C VAL A 4 3.47 -38.85 19.90
N PRO A 5 3.65 -37.79 19.09
CA PRO A 5 4.95 -37.19 18.87
C PRO A 5 5.49 -36.52 20.15
N PRO A 6 6.82 -36.49 20.35
CA PRO A 6 7.44 -35.95 21.55
C PRO A 6 7.20 -34.43 21.73
N PRO A 7 7.14 -33.94 22.98
CA PRO A 7 6.71 -32.58 23.34
C PRO A 7 7.65 -31.43 22.89
N ASP A 8 8.85 -31.74 22.38
CA ASP A 8 9.86 -30.74 21.97
C ASP A 8 9.67 -30.16 20.55
N LEU A 9 8.69 -30.65 19.77
CA LEU A 9 8.43 -30.18 18.40
C LEU A 9 7.16 -29.31 18.26
N GLN A 10 6.62 -28.81 19.37
CA GLN A 10 5.57 -27.80 19.31
C GLN A 10 6.22 -26.44 19.00
N HIS A 11 6.44 -26.16 17.72
CA HIS A 11 6.72 -24.79 17.29
C HIS A 11 5.64 -23.88 17.91
N PRO A 12 5.97 -22.73 18.50
CA PRO A 12 4.95 -21.78 18.93
C PRO A 12 4.02 -21.53 17.73
N PRO A 13 2.71 -21.39 17.91
CA PRO A 13 1.84 -21.00 16.80
C PRO A 13 2.47 -19.73 16.23
N MET A 14 2.94 -19.82 14.98
CA MET A 14 3.47 -18.66 14.29
C MET A 14 2.28 -17.73 14.19
N THR A 15 2.23 -16.72 15.07
CA THR A 15 1.19 -15.71 15.05
C THR A 15 1.31 -15.04 13.69
N GLU A 16 0.41 -15.39 12.77
CA GLU A 16 0.37 -14.76 11.47
C GLU A 16 0.21 -13.25 11.74
N PRO A 17 1.06 -12.38 11.16
CA PRO A 17 0.91 -10.96 11.35
C PRO A 17 -0.49 -10.55 10.90
N SER A 18 -1.27 -10.01 11.83
CA SER A 18 -2.62 -9.56 11.54
C SER A 18 -2.54 -8.37 10.60
N TYR A 19 -2.99 -8.53 9.36
CA TYR A 19 -3.09 -7.43 8.41
C TYR A 19 -4.10 -6.40 8.91
N SER A 20 -3.65 -5.17 9.14
CA SER A 20 -4.51 -4.02 9.44
C SER A 20 -4.36 -3.01 8.30
N LYS A 21 -5.43 -2.82 7.53
CA LYS A 21 -5.44 -1.90 6.40
C LYS A 21 -5.16 -0.48 6.88
N ASP A 22 -5.85 -0.02 7.91
CA ASP A 22 -5.74 1.35 8.41
C ASP A 22 -4.34 1.65 8.94
N GLU A 23 -3.71 0.68 9.62
CA GLU A 23 -2.32 0.77 10.06
C GLU A 23 -1.38 0.91 8.86
N LEU A 24 -1.56 0.08 7.84
CA LEU A 24 -0.72 0.13 6.64
C LEU A 24 -0.91 1.43 5.85
N VAL A 25 -2.15 1.92 5.74
CA VAL A 25 -2.45 3.22 5.11
C VAL A 25 -1.78 4.35 5.87
N SER A 26 -1.84 4.33 7.21
CA SER A 26 -1.20 5.32 8.06
C SER A 26 0.33 5.30 7.88
N GLU A 27 0.95 4.12 7.92
CA GLU A 27 2.39 3.95 7.73
C GLU A 27 2.85 4.41 6.35
N LEU A 28 2.13 4.03 5.29
CA LEU A 28 2.44 4.48 3.94
C LEU A 28 2.28 6.00 3.81
N THR A 29 1.24 6.57 4.41
CA THR A 29 1.03 8.03 4.40
C THR A 29 2.18 8.77 5.08
N SER A 30 2.57 8.32 6.26
CA SER A 30 3.74 8.84 6.99
C SER A 30 5.02 8.72 6.17
N TYR A 31 5.21 7.61 5.45
CA TYR A 31 6.34 7.44 4.55
C TYR A 31 6.36 8.46 3.40
N TYR A 32 5.21 8.70 2.74
CA TYR A 32 5.13 9.73 1.70
C TYR A 32 5.39 11.13 2.25
N GLU A 33 4.87 11.47 3.43
CA GLU A 33 5.16 12.73 4.10
C GLU A 33 6.66 12.86 4.44
N PHE A 34 7.30 11.78 4.87
CA PHE A 34 8.73 11.75 5.11
C PHE A 34 9.54 12.00 3.83
N LEU A 35 9.12 11.46 2.68
CA LEU A 35 9.76 11.77 1.39
C LEU A 35 9.70 13.26 1.06
N THR A 36 8.67 13.99 1.50
CA THR A 36 8.59 15.45 1.31
C THR A 36 9.64 16.21 2.11
N GLN A 37 10.13 15.63 3.20
CA GLN A 37 11.19 16.23 4.02
C GLN A 37 12.59 15.93 3.47
N LEU A 38 12.72 14.86 2.68
CA LEU A 38 13.99 14.42 2.12
C LEU A 38 14.26 14.97 0.71
N CYS A 39 13.32 14.77 -0.22
CA CYS A 39 13.63 14.93 -1.64
C CYS A 39 12.44 15.33 -2.54
N LEU A 40 11.20 15.33 -2.03
CA LEU A 40 10.03 15.67 -2.82
C LEU A 40 9.43 17.01 -2.38
N PRO A 41 8.94 17.86 -3.31
CA PRO A 41 8.05 18.95 -2.93
C PRO A 41 6.77 18.38 -2.28
N PRO A 42 6.22 18.99 -1.21
CA PRO A 42 4.95 18.53 -0.65
C PRO A 42 3.80 18.60 -1.67
N GLU A 43 3.88 19.53 -2.62
CA GLU A 43 2.90 19.75 -3.68
C GLU A 43 2.75 18.56 -4.64
N VAL A 44 3.76 17.69 -4.73
CA VAL A 44 3.69 16.51 -5.61
C VAL A 44 2.96 15.35 -4.96
N ILE A 45 2.68 15.39 -3.65
CA ILE A 45 1.95 14.33 -2.96
C ILE A 45 0.45 14.63 -3.03
N GLN A 46 -0.29 13.73 -3.68
CA GLN A 46 -1.75 13.75 -3.71
C GLN A 46 -2.30 12.78 -2.67
N HIS A 47 -3.08 13.31 -1.73
CA HIS A 47 -3.77 12.51 -0.72
C HIS A 47 -5.14 12.06 -1.22
N PRO A 48 -5.58 10.83 -0.85
CA PRO A 48 -6.90 10.34 -1.21
C PRO A 48 -8.01 11.21 -0.60
N PRO A 49 -9.14 11.38 -1.28
CA PRO A 49 -10.35 11.95 -0.68
C PRO A 49 -10.92 11.00 0.39
N GLU A 50 -11.91 11.45 1.18
CA GLU A 50 -12.49 10.67 2.30
C GLU A 50 -13.01 9.28 1.88
N GLY A 51 -13.56 9.15 0.67
CA GLY A 51 -13.99 7.87 0.09
C GLY A 51 -12.92 7.11 -0.71
N GLY A 52 -11.71 7.65 -0.75
CA GLY A 52 -10.58 7.20 -1.55
C GLY A 52 -10.73 7.42 -3.07
N TRP A 53 -9.72 7.03 -3.84
CA TRP A 53 -9.65 7.27 -5.27
C TRP A 53 -10.74 6.53 -6.07
N GLU A 54 -11.68 7.25 -6.67
CA GLU A 54 -12.81 6.64 -7.39
C GLU A 54 -12.42 5.79 -8.60
N HIS A 55 -11.28 6.09 -9.24
CA HIS A 55 -10.80 5.37 -10.42
C HIS A 55 -10.04 4.07 -10.08
N ILE A 56 -9.71 3.85 -8.80
CA ILE A 56 -9.05 2.62 -8.35
C ILE A 56 -10.15 1.62 -8.00
N THR A 57 -10.57 0.85 -8.99
CA THR A 57 -11.54 -0.24 -8.85
C THR A 57 -10.85 -1.60 -8.85
N PRO A 58 -11.50 -2.67 -8.38
CA PRO A 58 -10.96 -4.02 -8.53
C PRO A 58 -10.64 -4.35 -9.99
N GLU A 59 -11.46 -3.98 -10.96
CA GLU A 59 -11.18 -4.25 -12.38
C GLU A 59 -9.89 -3.55 -12.86
N PHE A 60 -9.64 -2.33 -12.38
CA PHE A 60 -8.37 -1.64 -12.63
C PHE A 60 -7.19 -2.38 -12.01
N VAL A 61 -7.32 -2.85 -10.76
CA VAL A 61 -6.27 -3.57 -10.05
C VAL A 61 -6.02 -4.98 -10.64
N ASP A 62 -7.05 -5.61 -11.21
CA ASP A 62 -6.95 -6.90 -11.92
C ASP A 62 -5.97 -6.82 -13.10
N SER A 63 -5.95 -5.68 -13.78
CA SER A 63 -5.07 -5.45 -14.94
C SER A 63 -3.58 -5.55 -14.60
N PHE A 64 -3.22 -5.46 -13.31
CA PHE A 64 -1.86 -5.63 -12.80
C PHE A 64 -1.54 -7.07 -12.36
N CYS A 65 -2.48 -8.02 -12.47
CA CYS A 65 -2.31 -9.44 -12.14
C CYS A 65 -1.84 -9.70 -10.69
N LEU A 66 -2.30 -8.90 -9.72
CA LEU A 66 -1.81 -8.91 -8.33
C LEU A 66 -2.41 -10.01 -7.43
N GLY A 67 -3.37 -10.80 -7.91
CA GLY A 67 -3.87 -12.02 -7.24
C GLY A 67 -4.73 -11.82 -5.98
N ARG A 68 -4.87 -10.59 -5.45
CA ARG A 68 -5.77 -10.22 -4.32
C ARG A 68 -6.51 -8.93 -4.61
N ASN A 69 -7.42 -9.01 -5.57
CA ASN A 69 -7.93 -7.84 -6.23
C ASN A 69 -8.67 -6.87 -5.30
N ASP A 70 -9.63 -7.34 -4.50
CA ASP A 70 -10.43 -6.46 -3.63
C ASP A 70 -9.60 -5.83 -2.49
N THR A 71 -8.78 -6.63 -1.80
CA THR A 71 -7.95 -6.12 -0.69
C THR A 71 -6.89 -5.14 -1.18
N VAL A 72 -6.29 -5.41 -2.33
CA VAL A 72 -5.26 -4.54 -2.91
C VAL A 72 -5.90 -3.27 -3.49
N ALA A 73 -7.05 -3.39 -4.15
CA ALA A 73 -7.82 -2.23 -4.61
C ALA A 73 -8.23 -1.34 -3.46
N ASP A 74 -8.74 -1.91 -2.38
CA ASP A 74 -9.14 -1.16 -1.20
C ASP A 74 -7.94 -0.50 -0.50
N LEU A 75 -6.76 -1.14 -0.47
CA LEU A 75 -5.54 -0.50 0.01
C LEU A 75 -5.10 0.65 -0.91
N MET A 76 -4.93 0.40 -2.21
CA MET A 76 -4.47 1.37 -3.20
C MET A 76 -5.40 2.59 -3.26
N LYS A 77 -6.70 2.38 -3.11
CA LYS A 77 -7.70 3.44 -3.06
C LYS A 77 -7.47 4.46 -1.93
N HIS A 78 -6.78 4.07 -0.86
CA HIS A 78 -6.61 4.87 0.35
C HIS A 78 -5.16 5.31 0.63
N ILE A 79 -4.22 5.12 -0.30
CA ILE A 79 -2.83 5.60 -0.13
C ILE A 79 -2.57 6.88 -0.94
N PRO A 80 -1.59 7.70 -0.51
CA PRO A 80 -1.13 8.83 -1.32
C PRO A 80 -0.39 8.38 -2.58
N TYR A 81 -0.38 9.26 -3.58
CA TYR A 81 0.38 9.06 -4.82
C TYR A 81 1.17 10.30 -5.20
N ILE A 82 2.32 10.09 -5.85
CA ILE A 82 3.15 11.18 -6.37
C ILE A 82 2.61 11.60 -7.75
N CYS A 83 2.19 12.84 -7.90
CA CYS A 83 1.89 13.47 -9.17
C CYS A 83 3.19 13.99 -9.79
N ARG A 84 3.56 13.50 -10.99
CA ARG A 84 4.53 14.25 -11.78
C ARG A 84 3.82 15.50 -12.29
N ILE A 85 4.14 16.65 -11.71
CA ILE A 85 3.89 17.95 -12.34
C ILE A 85 4.57 17.90 -13.71
N LYS A 86 3.80 17.62 -14.77
CA LYS A 86 4.25 17.89 -16.13
C LYS A 86 4.06 19.39 -16.36
N GLU A 87 5.06 20.14 -15.98
CA GLU A 87 5.55 21.16 -16.90
C GLU A 87 6.99 20.76 -17.23
N ASP A 88 7.12 19.73 -18.07
CA ASP A 88 8.19 19.74 -19.08
C ASP A 88 7.83 20.88 -20.03
N GLY A 89 7.87 22.12 -19.52
CA GLY A 89 7.85 23.31 -20.35
C GLY A 89 9.02 23.12 -21.29
N GLU A 90 8.73 23.13 -22.59
CA GLU A 90 9.75 23.11 -23.62
C GLU A 90 10.85 24.11 -23.24
N GLU A 91 12.05 23.62 -22.92
CA GLU A 91 13.26 24.43 -23.02
C GLU A 91 13.90 24.11 -24.36
N PRO A 92 13.69 24.95 -25.39
CA PRO A 92 14.43 24.87 -26.62
C PRO A 92 15.83 25.44 -26.38
N TRP A 93 16.76 24.59 -25.94
CA TRP A 93 18.18 24.82 -26.14
C TRP A 93 18.84 23.54 -26.67
#